data_AF-A0A1A8Q5X5-F1
#
_entry.id   AF-A0A1A8Q5X5-F1
#
_cell.length_a   1.000
_cell.length_b   1.000
_cell.length_c   1.000
_cell.angle_alpha   90.00
_cell.angle_beta   90.00
_cell.angle_gamma   90.00
#
_symmetry.space_group_name_H-M   'P 1'
#
loop_
_entity.id
_entity.type
_entity.pdbx_description
1 polymer ?
#
loop_
_entity_poly.entity_id
_entity_poly.type
_entity_poly.pdbx_seq_one_letter_code
_entity_poly.pdbx_strand_id
1 'polypeptide(L)'
;MTGSIAGLKRFTSPVKGRGLQVTRPFKVGELLFSSPAYSCVLSVKERGSCCEFCFSRKEGLARCGKCRKACYCDLKCQKGDWPMHKLECSAMTAFGENWCPSETTRLVARILAKKKMQKEPSASEKMLLIGELQSHLEDEDNEKRESTEADIAALYRFYSKHLEMPDHKDLLTLYSQVACNGFTVEDDELF
;
A
#
# COMPACT_ATOMS: atom_id res chain seq x y z
N MET A 1 18.18 -12.61 -8.56
CA MET A 1 17.24 -13.58 -9.17
C MET A 1 15.90 -13.40 -8.49
N THR A 2 14.92 -12.83 -9.19
CA THR A 2 13.52 -12.74 -8.70
C THR A 2 12.93 -14.17 -8.65
N GLY A 3 12.28 -14.51 -7.54
CA GLY A 3 11.82 -15.88 -7.26
C GLY A 3 10.81 -16.42 -8.27
N SER A 4 10.78 -17.74 -8.45
CA SER A 4 9.71 -18.41 -9.22
C SER A 4 8.54 -18.78 -8.31
N ILE A 5 7.33 -18.73 -8.85
CA ILE A 5 6.13 -19.30 -8.23
C ILE A 5 5.82 -20.58 -9.00
N ALA A 6 5.67 -21.69 -8.29
CA ALA A 6 5.45 -22.99 -8.93
C ALA A 6 4.24 -22.95 -9.88
N GLY A 7 4.41 -23.44 -11.11
CA GLY A 7 3.37 -23.43 -12.14
C GLY A 7 3.18 -22.10 -12.86
N LEU A 8 3.96 -21.06 -12.55
CA LEU A 8 3.87 -19.73 -13.16
C LEU A 8 5.26 -19.20 -13.55
N LYS A 9 5.31 -18.41 -14.61
CA LYS A 9 6.52 -17.66 -15.00
C LYS A 9 6.16 -16.27 -15.53
N ARG A 10 7.06 -15.31 -15.33
CA ARG A 10 7.01 -14.02 -16.01
C ARG A 10 7.34 -14.22 -17.50
N PHE A 11 6.64 -13.50 -18.37
CA PHE A 11 6.93 -13.47 -19.80
C PHE A 11 6.78 -12.05 -20.34
N THR A 12 7.31 -11.81 -21.55
CA THR A 12 7.16 -10.53 -22.27
C THR A 12 6.23 -10.74 -23.45
N SER A 13 5.15 -9.95 -23.49
CA SER A 13 4.22 -9.81 -24.61
C SER A 13 4.65 -8.65 -25.51
N PRO A 14 4.67 -8.83 -26.85
CA PRO A 14 5.03 -7.76 -27.78
C PRO A 14 4.17 -6.49 -27.68
N VAL A 15 2.91 -6.62 -27.29
CA VAL A 15 1.92 -5.52 -27.31
C VAL A 15 1.46 -5.09 -25.91
N LYS A 16 1.67 -5.93 -24.88
CA LYS A 16 1.18 -5.69 -23.51
C LYS A 16 2.31 -5.54 -22.48
N GLY A 17 3.56 -5.50 -22.93
CA GLY A 17 4.71 -5.44 -22.02
C GLY A 17 4.88 -6.76 -21.25
N ARG A 18 4.83 -6.72 -19.92
CA ARG A 18 5.10 -7.90 -19.07
C ARG A 18 3.80 -8.60 -18.69
N GLY A 19 3.85 -9.92 -18.56
CA GLY A 19 2.72 -10.71 -18.12
C GLY A 19 3.11 -11.95 -17.31
N LEU A 20 2.09 -12.67 -16.84
CA LEU A 20 2.21 -13.94 -16.13
C LEU A 20 1.68 -15.07 -17.02
N GLN A 21 2.46 -16.14 -17.18
CA GLN A 21 2.11 -17.32 -17.98
C GLN A 21 2.15 -18.57 -17.11
N VAL A 22 1.14 -19.43 -17.27
CA VAL A 22 1.12 -20.75 -16.63
C VAL A 22 2.14 -21.69 -17.28
N THR A 23 2.82 -22.50 -16.49
CA THR A 23 3.76 -23.54 -16.97
C THR A 23 3.21 -24.95 -16.86
N ARG A 24 1.99 -25.09 -16.34
CA ARG A 24 1.20 -26.32 -16.29
C ARG A 24 -0.30 -26.01 -16.36
N PRO A 25 -1.16 -26.99 -16.65
CA PRO A 25 -2.61 -26.85 -16.48
C PRO A 25 -3.00 -26.64 -15.01
N PHE A 26 -4.08 -25.88 -14.79
CA PHE A 26 -4.76 -25.69 -13.51
C PHE A 26 -6.24 -26.07 -13.66
N LYS A 27 -6.85 -26.64 -12.63
CA LYS A 27 -8.29 -26.95 -12.60
C LYS A 27 -9.12 -25.74 -12.14
N VAL A 28 -10.41 -25.72 -12.48
CA VAL A 28 -11.35 -24.72 -11.94
C VAL A 28 -11.37 -24.82 -10.42
N GLY A 29 -11.23 -23.66 -9.76
CA GLY A 29 -11.14 -23.57 -8.29
C GLY A 29 -9.76 -23.86 -7.70
N GLU A 30 -8.77 -24.26 -8.51
CA GLU A 30 -7.40 -24.45 -8.03
C GLU A 30 -6.70 -23.11 -7.80
N LEU A 31 -6.08 -22.94 -6.62
CA LEU A 31 -5.34 -21.73 -6.29
C LEU A 31 -4.05 -21.64 -7.12
N LEU A 32 -3.93 -20.61 -7.97
CA LEU A 32 -2.71 -20.34 -8.73
C LEU A 32 -1.55 -19.92 -7.81
N PHE A 33 -1.77 -18.87 -7.03
CA PHE A 33 -0.83 -18.39 -6.02
C PHE A 33 -1.53 -17.48 -5.02
N SER A 34 -0.87 -17.25 -3.88
CA SER A 34 -1.23 -16.22 -2.91
C SER A 34 -0.03 -15.28 -2.73
N SER A 35 -0.32 -13.99 -2.56
CA SER A 35 0.68 -12.97 -2.30
C SER A 35 0.26 -12.14 -1.09
N PRO A 36 1.11 -12.00 -0.06
CA PRO A 36 0.83 -11.05 1.01
C PRO A 36 0.87 -9.62 0.46
N ALA A 37 0.08 -8.71 1.04
CA ALA A 37 0.15 -7.31 0.67
C ALA A 37 1.58 -6.76 0.86
N TYR A 38 2.12 -6.07 -0.14
CA TYR A 38 3.37 -5.36 0.03
C TYR A 38 3.19 -4.23 1.05
N SER A 39 2.17 -3.42 0.88
CA SER A 39 1.76 -2.38 1.83
C SER A 39 0.25 -2.26 1.74
N CYS A 40 -0.41 -1.87 2.83
CA CYS A 40 -1.84 -1.65 2.87
C CYS A 40 -2.20 -0.55 3.86
N VAL A 41 -3.35 0.08 3.63
CA VAL A 41 -3.97 1.06 4.52
C VAL A 41 -5.44 0.67 4.67
N LEU A 42 -5.96 0.73 5.90
CA LEU A 42 -7.40 0.59 6.13
C LEU A 42 -8.08 1.91 5.75
N SER A 43 -9.20 1.85 5.02
CA SER A 43 -10.00 3.03 4.73
C SER A 43 -10.41 3.73 6.02
N VAL A 44 -10.44 5.06 6.01
CA VAL A 44 -10.84 5.84 7.19
C VAL A 44 -12.26 5.51 7.62
N LYS A 45 -13.13 5.14 6.66
CA LYS A 45 -14.53 4.77 6.90
C LYS A 45 -14.68 3.47 7.69
N GLU A 46 -13.73 2.54 7.56
CA GLU A 46 -13.78 1.22 8.22
C GLU A 46 -13.13 1.22 9.62
N ARG A 47 -12.62 2.37 10.08
CA ARG A 47 -12.00 2.49 11.40
C ARG A 47 -13.01 2.25 12.51
N GLY A 48 -12.65 1.37 13.44
CA GLY A 48 -13.51 0.98 14.56
C GLY A 48 -14.31 -0.29 14.31
N SER A 49 -14.51 -0.65 13.03
CA SER A 49 -15.12 -1.91 12.62
C SER A 49 -14.07 -2.96 12.25
N CYS A 50 -12.94 -2.52 11.69
CA CYS A 50 -11.85 -3.37 11.24
C CYS A 50 -10.53 -3.07 11.96
N CYS A 51 -9.73 -4.11 12.16
CA CYS A 51 -8.38 -4.00 12.70
C CYS A 51 -7.43 -3.35 11.68
N GLU A 52 -6.71 -2.30 12.08
CA GLU A 52 -5.74 -1.58 11.22
C GLU A 52 -4.55 -2.43 10.77
N PHE A 53 -4.27 -3.54 11.46
CA PHE A 53 -3.15 -4.43 11.16
C PHE A 53 -3.55 -5.61 10.27
N CYS A 54 -4.55 -6.39 10.70
CA CYS A 54 -4.90 -7.67 10.06
C CYS A 54 -6.23 -7.62 9.30
N PHE A 55 -6.90 -6.46 9.29
CA PHE A 55 -8.15 -6.18 8.55
C PHE A 55 -9.34 -7.04 9.00
N SER A 56 -9.21 -7.81 10.09
CA SER A 56 -10.32 -8.56 10.66
C SER A 56 -11.42 -7.60 11.16
N ARG A 57 -12.64 -7.80 10.67
CA ARG A 57 -13.85 -7.16 11.17
C ARG A 57 -14.23 -7.78 12.52
N LYS A 58 -14.37 -6.96 13.56
CA LYS A 58 -14.67 -7.43 14.92
C LYS A 58 -15.27 -6.31 15.77
N GLU A 59 -16.21 -6.63 16.64
CA GLU A 59 -16.66 -5.72 17.69
C GLU A 59 -15.63 -5.60 18.84
N GLY A 60 -15.68 -4.48 19.56
CA GLY A 60 -14.86 -4.28 20.75
C GLY A 60 -13.35 -4.16 20.49
N LEU A 61 -12.96 -3.60 19.34
CA LEU A 61 -11.55 -3.34 19.02
C LEU A 61 -10.91 -2.37 20.03
N ALA A 62 -9.67 -2.66 20.40
CA ALA A 62 -8.86 -1.79 21.25
C ALA A 62 -8.38 -0.57 20.47
N ARG A 63 -8.66 0.63 20.98
CA ARG A 63 -8.20 1.89 20.39
C ARG A 63 -6.76 2.19 20.79
N CYS A 64 -6.00 2.79 19.87
CA CYS A 64 -4.70 3.36 20.18
C CYS A 64 -4.82 4.43 21.29
N GLY A 65 -4.11 4.26 22.41
CA GLY A 65 -4.20 5.20 23.54
C GLY A 65 -3.76 6.62 23.23
N LYS A 66 -2.88 6.82 22.23
CA LYS A 66 -2.34 8.14 21.85
C LYS A 66 -3.26 8.91 20.91
N CYS A 67 -3.53 8.36 19.73
CA CYS A 67 -4.32 9.07 18.71
C CYS A 67 -5.83 8.81 18.82
N ARG A 68 -6.25 7.73 19.48
CA ARG A 68 -7.65 7.26 19.61
C ARG A 68 -8.38 6.98 18.28
N LYS A 69 -7.70 7.11 17.13
CA LYS A 69 -8.26 6.90 15.78
C LYS A 69 -8.05 5.49 15.23
N ALA A 70 -6.89 4.89 15.46
CA ALA A 70 -6.59 3.52 15.01
C ALA A 70 -7.13 2.47 15.99
N CYS A 71 -7.66 1.36 15.46
CA CYS A 71 -8.29 0.28 16.23
C CYS A 71 -7.64 -1.08 15.89
N TYR A 72 -7.50 -1.96 16.89
CA TYR A 72 -6.80 -3.23 16.77
C TYR A 72 -7.52 -4.37 17.49
N CYS A 73 -7.33 -5.60 17.03
CA CYS A 73 -7.87 -6.79 17.71
C CYS A 73 -7.37 -6.89 19.15
N ASP A 74 -6.08 -6.60 19.35
CA ASP A 74 -5.35 -6.77 20.61
C ASP A 74 -4.00 -6.01 20.57
N LEU A 75 -3.24 -6.13 21.66
CA LEU A 75 -1.90 -5.54 21.79
C LEU A 75 -0.89 -6.12 20.79
N LYS A 76 -1.07 -7.37 20.31
CA LYS A 76 -0.18 -7.99 19.33
C LYS A 76 -0.34 -7.29 17.97
N CYS A 77 -1.58 -7.06 17.53
CA CYS A 77 -1.87 -6.31 16.31
C CYS A 77 -1.38 -4.86 16.40
N GLN A 78 -1.59 -4.19 17.54
CA GLN A 78 -1.12 -2.83 17.74
C GLN A 78 0.42 -2.72 17.67
N LYS A 79 1.14 -3.65 18.32
CA LYS A 79 2.61 -3.70 18.25
C LYS A 79 3.12 -4.04 16.85
N GLY A 80 2.44 -4.94 16.15
CA GLY A 80 2.76 -5.34 14.79
C GLY A 80 2.63 -4.19 13.78
N ASP A 81 1.59 -3.36 13.92
CA ASP A 81 1.37 -2.21 13.04
C ASP A 81 2.21 -0.98 13.39
N TRP A 82 2.79 -0.92 14.60
CA TRP A 82 3.50 0.27 15.09
C TRP A 82 4.55 0.85 14.12
N PRO A 83 5.37 0.06 13.40
CA PRO A 83 6.29 0.60 12.40
C PRO A 83 5.62 1.45 11.31
N MET A 84 4.37 1.15 10.96
CA MET A 84 3.57 1.89 9.99
C MET A 84 2.66 2.91 10.69
N HIS A 85 1.96 2.53 11.76
CA HIS A 85 1.07 3.43 12.50
C HIS A 85 1.77 4.67 13.03
N LYS A 86 3.03 4.55 13.48
CA LYS A 86 3.78 5.70 14.04
C LYS A 86 3.93 6.86 13.04
N LEU A 87 3.92 6.57 11.74
CA LEU A 87 3.97 7.56 10.67
C LEU A 87 2.76 8.52 10.75
N GLU A 88 1.60 7.98 11.10
CA GLU A 88 0.33 8.71 11.17
C GLU A 88 -0.02 9.15 12.59
N CYS A 89 0.33 8.35 13.60
CA CYS A 89 -0.16 8.48 14.98
C CYS A 89 0.08 9.89 15.55
N SER A 90 1.30 10.40 15.41
CA SER A 90 1.64 11.74 15.91
C SER A 90 1.03 12.85 15.06
N ALA A 91 0.94 12.67 13.73
CA ALA A 91 0.32 13.62 12.83
C ALA A 91 -1.19 13.75 13.10
N MET A 92 -1.88 12.63 13.33
CA MET A 92 -3.29 12.61 13.70
C MET A 92 -3.58 13.41 14.98
N THR A 93 -2.69 13.33 15.98
CA THR A 93 -2.82 14.12 17.22
C THR A 93 -2.50 15.59 17.00
N ALA A 94 -1.45 15.89 16.23
CA ALA A 94 -0.99 17.27 16.01
C ALA A 94 -1.93 18.09 15.11
N PHE A 95 -2.44 17.49 14.03
CA PHE A 95 -3.30 18.16 13.07
C PHE A 95 -4.80 18.00 13.38
N GLY A 96 -5.19 17.04 14.22
CA GLY A 96 -6.58 16.86 14.65
C GLY A 96 -7.51 16.58 13.47
N GLU A 97 -8.51 17.45 13.27
CA GLU A 97 -9.45 17.42 12.14
C GLU A 97 -8.80 17.84 10.82
N ASN A 98 -7.72 18.62 10.87
CA ASN A 98 -6.96 19.04 9.69
C ASN A 98 -6.04 17.93 9.15
N TRP A 99 -6.06 16.73 9.74
CA TRP A 99 -5.36 15.58 9.20
C TRP A 99 -6.21 14.93 8.11
N CYS A 100 -5.87 15.21 6.85
CA CYS A 100 -6.65 14.78 5.69
C CYS A 100 -5.81 14.28 4.50
N PRO A 101 -4.77 13.43 4.70
CA PRO A 101 -4.11 12.80 3.55
C PRO A 101 -5.07 11.85 2.83
N SER A 102 -4.96 11.78 1.50
CA SER A 102 -5.68 10.80 0.68
C SER A 102 -5.23 9.37 1.02
N GLU A 103 -6.05 8.36 0.68
CA GLU A 103 -5.68 6.96 0.86
C GLU A 103 -4.41 6.61 0.07
N THR A 104 -4.23 7.21 -1.11
CA THR A 104 -3.01 7.11 -1.93
C THR A 104 -1.79 7.66 -1.20
N THR A 105 -1.86 8.88 -0.64
CA THR A 105 -0.76 9.46 0.16
C THR A 105 -0.41 8.58 1.35
N ARG A 106 -1.42 8.06 2.06
CA ARG A 106 -1.19 7.13 3.18
C ARG A 106 -0.48 5.86 2.74
N LEU A 107 -0.87 5.28 1.59
CA LEU A 107 -0.27 4.07 1.06
C LEU A 107 1.18 4.31 0.61
N VAL A 108 1.44 5.41 -0.11
CA VAL A 108 2.78 5.83 -0.53
C VAL A 108 3.69 6.02 0.68
N ALA A 109 3.21 6.68 1.74
CA ALA A 109 3.97 6.85 2.98
C ALA A 109 4.41 5.50 3.58
N ARG A 110 3.52 4.50 3.62
CA ARG A 110 3.84 3.15 4.10
C ARG A 110 4.77 2.39 3.15
N ILE A 111 4.64 2.56 1.84
CA ILE A 111 5.56 1.99 0.85
C ILE A 111 6.98 2.54 1.06
N LEU A 112 7.13 3.85 1.20
CA LEU A 112 8.44 4.49 1.46
C LEU A 112 9.07 3.99 2.76
N ALA A 113 8.29 3.92 3.84
CA ALA A 113 8.76 3.37 5.11
C ALA A 113 9.18 1.90 4.99
N LYS A 114 8.40 1.08 4.29
CA LYS A 114 8.74 -0.34 4.06
C LYS A 114 10.01 -0.48 3.22
N LYS A 115 10.13 0.24 2.10
CA LYS A 115 11.33 0.25 1.25
C LYS A 115 12.58 0.58 2.05
N LYS A 116 12.51 1.57 2.95
CA LYS A 116 13.64 1.95 3.82
C LYS A 116 14.04 0.86 4.82
N MET A 117 13.08 0.11 5.35
CA MET A 117 13.33 -0.99 6.30
C MET A 117 13.76 -2.29 5.61
N GLN A 118 13.45 -2.44 4.34
CA GLN A 118 13.64 -3.65 3.57
C GLN A 118 15.06 -3.76 3.01
N LYS A 119 15.76 -4.85 3.34
CA LYS A 119 17.12 -5.13 2.82
C LYS A 119 17.13 -6.07 1.61
N GLU A 120 16.09 -6.88 1.47
CA GLU A 120 15.95 -7.89 0.42
C GLU A 120 14.52 -7.93 -0.11
N PRO A 121 14.27 -8.37 -1.36
CA PRO A 121 12.92 -8.50 -1.91
C PRO A 121 11.98 -9.29 -0.99
N SER A 122 10.77 -8.77 -0.78
CA SER A 122 9.79 -9.38 0.12
C SER A 122 9.07 -10.55 -0.53
N ALA A 123 8.32 -11.33 0.25
CA ALA A 123 7.49 -12.42 -0.27
C ALA A 123 6.42 -11.95 -1.28
N SER A 124 6.06 -10.66 -1.27
CA SER A 124 5.14 -10.02 -2.22
C SER A 124 5.78 -9.74 -3.58
N GLU A 125 7.11 -9.79 -3.66
CA GLU A 125 7.90 -9.33 -4.82
C GLU A 125 8.63 -10.49 -5.51
N LYS A 126 8.07 -11.71 -5.44
CA LYS A 126 8.66 -12.89 -6.07
C LYS A 126 8.80 -12.70 -7.58
N MET A 127 7.75 -12.21 -8.25
CA MET A 127 7.71 -12.08 -9.71
C MET A 127 8.11 -10.70 -10.24
N LEU A 128 7.86 -9.66 -9.44
CA LEU A 128 8.01 -8.27 -9.85
C LEU A 128 8.30 -7.42 -8.61
N LEU A 129 9.35 -6.61 -8.67
CA LEU A 129 9.70 -5.68 -7.60
C LEU A 129 8.81 -4.43 -7.66
N ILE A 130 8.61 -3.76 -6.52
CA ILE A 130 7.86 -2.48 -6.49
C ILE A 130 8.51 -1.44 -7.40
N GLY A 131 9.84 -1.36 -7.43
CA GLY A 131 10.56 -0.43 -8.29
C GLY A 131 10.44 -0.73 -9.80
N GLU A 132 9.98 -1.93 -10.16
CA GLU A 132 9.74 -2.32 -11.55
C GLU A 132 8.30 -2.05 -12.00
N LEU A 133 7.39 -1.61 -11.14
CA LEU A 133 5.98 -1.40 -11.50
C LEU A 133 5.84 -0.36 -12.62
N GLN A 134 4.84 -0.56 -13.49
CA GLN A 134 4.58 0.36 -14.58
C GLN A 134 3.96 1.65 -14.05
N SER A 135 4.51 2.81 -14.43
CA SER A 135 4.01 4.12 -13.98
C SER A 135 3.09 4.80 -14.98
N HIS A 136 3.31 4.63 -16.30
CA HIS A 136 2.65 5.45 -17.33
C HIS A 136 2.75 6.97 -17.09
N LEU A 137 3.77 7.43 -16.36
CA LEU A 137 3.95 8.84 -16.00
C LEU A 137 3.98 9.76 -17.23
N GLU A 138 4.54 9.28 -18.35
CA GLU A 138 4.63 10.01 -19.62
C GLU A 138 3.26 10.22 -20.28
N ASP A 139 2.28 9.36 -19.98
CA ASP A 139 0.94 9.34 -20.57
C ASP A 139 -0.10 10.10 -19.72
N GLU A 140 0.30 10.67 -18.59
CA GLU A 140 -0.62 11.36 -17.67
C GLU A 140 -1.09 12.72 -18.20
N ASP A 141 -2.39 12.97 -18.07
CA ASP A 141 -3.01 14.28 -18.33
C ASP A 141 -2.71 15.30 -17.20
N ASN A 142 -3.06 16.57 -17.46
CA ASN A 142 -2.78 17.65 -16.50
C ASN A 142 -3.56 17.51 -15.19
N GLU A 143 -4.78 16.97 -15.23
CA GLU A 143 -5.63 16.82 -14.04
C GLU A 143 -5.02 15.81 -13.06
N LYS A 144 -4.55 14.67 -13.57
CA LYS A 144 -3.84 13.65 -12.77
C LYS A 144 -2.53 14.20 -12.19
N ARG A 145 -1.80 15.00 -12.97
CA ARG A 145 -0.58 15.66 -12.50
C ARG A 145 -0.86 16.62 -11.35
N GLU A 146 -1.87 17.48 -11.48
CA GLU A 146 -2.28 18.41 -10.42
C GLU A 146 -2.73 17.67 -9.15
N SER A 147 -3.52 16.59 -9.30
CA SER A 147 -3.91 15.74 -8.18
C SER A 147 -2.70 15.10 -7.49
N THR A 148 -1.73 14.60 -8.27
CA THR A 148 -0.52 13.99 -7.74
C THR A 148 0.35 15.01 -7.01
N GLU A 149 0.47 16.23 -7.52
CA GLU A 149 1.18 17.33 -6.86
C GLU A 149 0.53 17.69 -5.51
N ALA A 150 -0.80 17.71 -5.44
CA ALA A 150 -1.53 17.92 -4.18
C ALA A 150 -1.26 16.79 -3.17
N ASP A 151 -1.25 15.53 -3.64
CA ASP A 151 -0.92 14.37 -2.80
C ASP A 151 0.55 14.39 -2.32
N ILE A 152 1.49 14.83 -3.16
CA ILE A 152 2.89 15.03 -2.79
C ILE A 152 2.99 16.12 -1.71
N ALA A 153 2.31 17.25 -1.89
CA ALA A 153 2.27 18.31 -0.88
C ALA A 153 1.69 17.80 0.45
N ALA A 154 0.64 16.97 0.42
CA ALA A 154 0.09 16.33 1.61
C ALA A 154 1.09 15.36 2.27
N LEU A 155 1.85 14.60 1.48
CA LEU A 155 2.92 13.73 1.97
C LEU A 155 3.95 14.54 2.77
N TYR A 156 4.45 15.65 2.20
CA TYR A 156 5.38 16.56 2.90
C TYR A 156 4.76 17.14 4.17
N ARG A 157 3.52 17.60 4.10
CA ARG A 157 2.82 18.21 5.24
C ARG A 157 2.65 17.25 6.41
N PHE A 158 2.26 16.01 6.16
CA PHE A 158 1.83 15.10 7.22
C PHE A 158 2.89 14.06 7.63
N TYR A 159 3.85 13.73 6.76
CA TYR A 159 4.77 12.59 6.97
C TYR A 159 6.25 12.95 7.04
N SER A 160 6.65 14.19 6.73
CA SER A 160 8.06 14.64 6.70
C SER A 160 8.85 14.40 7.99
N LYS A 161 8.16 14.35 9.16
CA LYS A 161 8.82 14.05 10.45
C LYS A 161 9.36 12.62 10.54
N HIS A 162 8.77 11.69 9.82
CA HIS A 162 9.04 10.26 9.96
C HIS A 162 9.60 9.60 8.70
N LEU A 163 9.51 10.28 7.55
CA LEU A 163 10.01 9.82 6.27
C LEU A 163 11.19 10.67 5.81
N GLU A 164 12.17 9.97 5.25
CA GLU A 164 13.15 10.59 4.38
C GLU A 164 12.53 10.69 3.01
N MET A 165 12.31 11.93 2.56
CA MET A 165 11.59 12.17 1.32
C MET A 165 12.53 11.93 0.12
N PRO A 166 12.14 11.08 -0.84
CA PRO A 166 12.82 10.99 -2.13
C PRO A 166 12.79 12.32 -2.88
N ASP A 167 13.52 12.37 -3.99
CA ASP A 167 13.38 13.49 -4.91
C ASP A 167 11.99 13.54 -5.55
N HIS A 168 11.66 14.71 -6.11
CA HIS A 168 10.33 14.96 -6.68
C HIS A 168 9.99 14.02 -7.84
N LYS A 169 10.97 13.66 -8.66
CA LYS A 169 10.77 12.79 -9.84
C LYS A 169 10.48 11.36 -9.41
N ASP A 170 11.18 10.87 -8.39
CA ASP A 170 10.95 9.57 -7.78
C ASP A 170 9.59 9.50 -7.10
N LEU A 171 9.14 10.60 -6.46
CA LEU A 171 7.81 10.70 -5.89
C LEU A 171 6.73 10.65 -6.98
N LEU A 172 6.84 11.46 -8.04
CA LEU A 172 5.91 11.43 -9.18
C LEU A 172 5.81 10.00 -9.74
N THR A 173 6.96 9.37 -10.00
CA THR A 173 7.01 8.00 -10.51
C THR A 173 6.30 7.02 -9.58
N LEU A 174 6.52 7.11 -8.26
CA LEU A 174 5.92 6.21 -7.29
C LEU A 174 4.40 6.43 -7.17
N TYR A 175 3.92 7.67 -7.20
CA TYR A 175 2.49 7.96 -7.18
C TYR A 175 1.79 7.38 -8.42
N SER A 176 2.36 7.58 -9.61
CA SER A 176 1.84 6.99 -10.85
C SER A 176 1.90 5.45 -10.83
N GLN A 177 2.95 4.85 -10.25
CA GLN A 177 3.02 3.40 -10.02
C GLN A 177 1.89 2.92 -9.09
N VAL A 178 1.61 3.64 -8.01
CA VAL A 178 0.51 3.28 -7.11
C VAL A 178 -0.84 3.42 -7.81
N ALA A 179 -1.05 4.48 -8.58
CA ALA A 179 -2.28 4.68 -9.36
C ALA A 179 -2.51 3.56 -10.38
N CYS A 180 -1.46 3.10 -11.06
CA CYS A 180 -1.57 2.05 -12.09
C CYS A 180 -1.68 0.62 -11.52
N ASN A 181 -1.18 0.37 -10.32
CA ASN A 181 -0.99 -1.01 -9.80
C ASN A 181 -1.62 -1.24 -8.41
N GLY A 182 -2.26 -0.22 -7.83
CA GLY A 182 -2.95 -0.31 -6.55
C GLY A 182 -4.19 -1.20 -6.64
N PHE A 183 -4.50 -1.87 -5.54
CA PHE A 183 -5.71 -2.69 -5.39
C PHE A 183 -6.55 -2.13 -4.25
N THR A 184 -7.86 -2.08 -4.47
CA THR A 184 -8.84 -1.93 -3.41
C THR A 184 -9.12 -3.31 -2.81
N VAL A 185 -9.13 -3.42 -1.49
CA VAL A 185 -9.55 -4.64 -0.78
C VAL A 185 -10.99 -4.42 -0.34
N GLU A 186 -11.86 -5.32 -0.77
CA GLU A 186 -13.31 -5.28 -0.55
C GLU A 186 -13.70 -6.46 0.35
N ASP A 187 -14.79 -6.31 1.12
CA ASP A 187 -15.41 -7.41 1.84
C ASP A 187 -16.43 -8.16 0.96
N ASP A 188 -17.15 -9.11 1.54
CA ASP A 188 -18.10 -9.97 0.85
C ASP A 188 -19.49 -9.33 0.62
N GLU A 189 -19.70 -8.10 1.09
CA GLU A 189 -20.95 -7.38 0.88
C GLU A 189 -21.01 -6.79 -0.54
N LEU A 190 -21.65 -7.54 -1.45
CA LEU A 190 -22.07 -7.04 -2.76
C LEU A 190 -23.28 -6.11 -2.57
N PHE A 191 -23.05 -4.81 -2.54
CA PHE A 191 -24.12 -3.80 -2.60
C PHE A 191 -24.72 -3.70 -4.02
#